data_AF-A0A511AFY3-F1
#
_entry.id   AF-A0A511AFY3-F1
#
_cell.length_a   1.000
_cell.length_b   1.000
_cell.length_c   1.000
_cell.angle_alpha   90.00
_cell.angle_beta   90.00
_cell.angle_gamma   90.00
#
_symmetry.space_group_name_H-M   'P 1'
#
loop_
_entity.id
_entity.type
_entity.pdbx_description
1 polymer ?
#
loop_
_entity_poly.entity_id
_entity_poly.type
_entity_poly.pdbx_seq_one_letter_code
_entity_poly.pdbx_strand_id
1 'polypeptide(L)'
;MGVPVFQGFKEFITKGNVIDLAVAVVIGGAFTAIVNAVVSAIITPLVSLFFDAGATGEIGIQMTGIYGQEVTFPIGELISAIISFIAVALIVYFVFVVPMNKYKEHQAAKNPAVEEETLPSEQELLIEIRDLLRKDAGTSA
;
A
#
# COMPACT_ATOMS: atom_id res chain seq x y z
N MET A 1 -20.44 30.98 -23.84
CA MET A 1 -21.20 29.75 -23.56
C MET A 1 -20.37 28.93 -22.57
N GLY A 2 -20.80 28.87 -21.31
CA GLY A 2 -20.13 28.06 -20.30
C GLY A 2 -20.29 26.59 -20.64
N VAL A 3 -19.18 25.85 -20.69
CA VAL A 3 -19.24 24.40 -20.82
C VAL A 3 -20.04 23.86 -19.64
N PRO A 4 -21.09 23.04 -19.85
CA PRO A 4 -21.85 22.48 -18.75
C PRO A 4 -20.90 21.68 -17.84
N VAL A 5 -20.97 21.92 -16.53
CA VAL A 5 -20.06 21.33 -15.51
C VAL A 5 -19.93 19.81 -15.66
N PHE A 6 -21.00 19.15 -16.08
CA PHE A 6 -21.04 17.71 -16.36
C PHE A 6 -20.09 17.27 -17.49
N GLN A 7 -19.96 18.08 -18.55
CA GLN A 7 -19.07 17.78 -19.67
C GLN A 7 -17.60 18.02 -19.30
N GLY A 8 -17.31 19.08 -18.54
CA GLY A 8 -15.97 19.32 -17.99
C GLY A 8 -15.56 18.25 -16.96
N PHE A 9 -16.50 17.74 -16.17
CA PHE A 9 -16.26 16.61 -15.25
C PHE A 9 -15.98 15.31 -16.02
N LYS A 10 -16.77 15.02 -17.06
CA LYS A 10 -16.54 13.86 -17.94
C LYS A 10 -15.16 13.92 -18.60
N GLU A 11 -14.77 15.07 -19.14
CA GLU A 11 -13.43 15.27 -19.74
C GLU A 11 -12.31 15.10 -18.72
N PHE A 12 -12.51 15.56 -17.48
CA PHE A 12 -11.55 15.40 -16.39
C PHE A 12 -11.34 13.94 -15.99
N ILE A 13 -12.42 13.17 -15.78
CA ILE A 13 -12.32 11.75 -15.42
C ILE A 13 -11.79 10.91 -16.59
N THR A 14 -12.09 11.25 -17.85
CA THR A 14 -11.53 10.53 -19.01
C THR A 14 -10.02 10.72 -19.17
N LYS A 15 -9.37 11.59 -18.40
CA LYS A 15 -7.91 11.57 -18.26
C LYS A 15 -7.53 10.28 -17.52
N GLY A 16 -7.05 9.27 -18.26
CA GLY A 16 -6.85 7.89 -17.77
C GLY A 16 -6.17 7.75 -16.41
N ASN A 17 -5.18 8.60 -16.11
CA ASN A 17 -4.47 8.60 -14.83
C ASN A 17 -5.38 8.84 -13.60
N VAL A 18 -6.52 9.52 -13.75
CA VAL A 18 -7.44 9.82 -12.63
C VAL A 18 -8.33 8.64 -12.29
N ILE A 19 -8.79 7.89 -13.31
CA ILE A 19 -9.63 6.70 -13.10
C ILE A 19 -8.83 5.62 -12.40
N ASP A 20 -7.61 5.33 -12.88
CA ASP A 20 -6.77 4.29 -12.29
C ASP A 20 -6.40 4.62 -10.83
N LEU A 21 -6.10 5.89 -10.55
CA LEU A 21 -5.86 6.36 -9.19
C LEU A 21 -7.11 6.24 -8.32
N ALA A 22 -8.28 6.64 -8.82
CA ALA A 22 -9.54 6.54 -8.07
C ALA A 22 -9.88 5.09 -7.71
N VAL A 23 -9.71 4.17 -8.68
CA VAL A 23 -9.92 2.73 -8.48
C VAL A 23 -8.93 2.19 -7.43
N ALA A 24 -7.65 2.55 -7.53
CA ALA A 24 -6.63 2.12 -6.57
C ALA A 24 -6.98 2.55 -5.13
N VAL A 25 -7.43 3.79 -4.93
CA VAL A 25 -7.80 4.32 -3.61
C VAL A 25 -9.03 3.60 -3.04
N VAL A 26 -10.07 3.40 -3.85
CA VAL A 26 -11.32 2.74 -3.41
C VAL A 26 -11.05 1.27 -3.04
N ILE A 27 -10.32 0.54 -3.89
CA ILE A 27 -9.97 -0.86 -3.63
C ILE A 27 -9.06 -0.97 -2.41
N GLY A 28 -8.06 -0.09 -2.28
CA GLY A 28 -7.17 -0.04 -1.12
C GLY A 28 -7.93 0.16 0.20
N GLY A 29 -8.91 1.07 0.20
CA GLY A 29 -9.78 1.30 1.36
C GLY A 29 -10.65 0.09 1.69
N ALA A 30 -11.30 -0.51 0.69
CA ALA A 30 -12.15 -1.69 0.88
C ALA A 30 -11.35 -2.90 1.41
N PHE A 31 -10.15 -3.12 0.90
CA PHE A 31 -9.29 -4.21 1.37
C PHE A 31 -8.84 -3.98 2.82
N THR A 32 -8.43 -2.76 3.16
CA THR A 32 -8.07 -2.39 4.53
C THR A 32 -9.21 -2.70 5.51
N ALA A 33 -10.46 -2.42 5.12
CA ALA A 33 -11.64 -2.73 5.93
C ALA A 33 -11.80 -4.24 6.18
N ILE A 34 -11.58 -5.09 5.16
CA ILE A 34 -11.64 -6.56 5.29
C ILE A 34 -10.58 -7.04 6.27
N VAL A 35 -9.34 -6.56 6.13
CA VAL A 35 -8.25 -6.98 7.01
C VAL A 35 -8.51 -6.54 8.45
N ASN A 36 -8.95 -5.29 8.66
CA ASN A 36 -9.33 -4.80 9.98
C ASN A 36 -10.46 -5.61 10.61
N ALA A 37 -11.45 -6.05 9.82
CA ALA A 37 -12.51 -6.92 10.31
C ALA A 37 -11.98 -8.27 10.79
N VAL A 38 -11.04 -8.89 10.05
CA VAL A 38 -10.39 -10.15 10.46
C VAL A 38 -9.58 -9.97 11.73
N VAL A 39 -8.80 -8.89 11.81
CA VAL A 39 -8.04 -8.58 13.03
C VAL A 39 -8.98 -8.38 14.21
N SER A 40 -9.98 -7.52 14.07
CA SER A 40 -10.89 -7.19 15.16
C SER A 40 -11.71 -8.41 15.62
N ALA A 41 -12.06 -9.32 14.70
CA ALA A 41 -12.86 -10.50 15.02
C ALA A 41 -12.04 -11.67 15.60
N ILE A 42 -10.75 -11.78 15.25
CA ILE A 42 -9.92 -12.94 15.60
C ILE A 42 -8.73 -12.54 16.46
N ILE A 43 -7.92 -11.59 15.98
CA ILE A 43 -6.66 -11.22 16.62
C ILE A 43 -6.91 -10.45 17.92
N THR A 44 -7.79 -9.45 17.91
CA THR A 44 -8.07 -8.64 19.11
C THR A 44 -8.61 -9.49 20.27
N PRO A 45 -9.59 -10.40 20.08
CA PRO A 45 -10.04 -11.30 21.13
C PRO A 45 -8.93 -12.24 21.64
N LEU A 46 -8.11 -12.79 20.75
CA LEU A 46 -6.98 -13.63 21.14
C LEU A 46 -5.97 -12.88 21.99
N VAL A 47 -5.62 -11.64 21.61
CA VAL A 47 -4.72 -10.79 22.39
C VAL A 47 -5.33 -10.46 23.75
N SER A 48 -6.62 -10.13 23.80
CA SER A 48 -7.33 -9.86 25.06
C SER A 48 -7.47 -11.09 25.98
N LEU A 49 -7.33 -12.31 25.45
CA LEU A 49 -7.32 -13.53 26.26
C LEU A 49 -5.97 -13.70 26.99
N PHE A 50 -4.87 -13.29 26.37
CA PHE A 50 -3.52 -13.39 26.96
C PHE A 50 -3.14 -12.14 27.78
N PHE A 51 -3.72 -10.98 27.44
CA PHE A 51 -3.60 -9.74 28.18
C PHE A 51 -4.92 -9.46 28.90
N ASP A 52 -4.99 -9.82 30.18
CA ASP A 52 -6.19 -9.68 31.02
C ASP A 52 -6.60 -8.21 31.13
N ALA A 53 -7.62 -7.81 30.37
CA ALA A 53 -8.44 -6.66 30.71
C ALA A 53 -9.34 -7.10 31.87
N GLY A 54 -8.83 -6.99 33.09
CA GLY A 54 -9.63 -7.17 34.30
C GLY A 54 -10.95 -6.38 34.18
N ALA A 55 -11.99 -6.81 34.90
CA ALA A 55 -13.42 -6.52 34.78
C ALA A 55 -13.92 -5.08 34.48
N THR A 56 -13.03 -4.09 34.39
CA THR A 56 -13.26 -2.71 33.97
C THR A 56 -12.84 -2.43 32.50
N GLY A 57 -12.26 -3.40 31.78
CA GLY A 57 -11.90 -3.25 30.36
C GLY A 57 -10.65 -2.39 30.08
N GLU A 58 -10.02 -1.86 31.13
CA GLU A 58 -8.89 -0.94 31.02
C GLU A 58 -7.58 -1.62 31.42
N ILE A 59 -6.80 -2.05 30.43
CA ILE A 59 -5.41 -2.44 30.62
C ILE A 59 -4.59 -1.14 30.63
N GLY A 60 -4.41 -0.57 31.82
CA GLY A 60 -3.69 0.68 31.98
C GLY A 60 -3.33 1.00 33.42
N ILE A 61 -2.19 1.66 33.61
CA ILE A 61 -1.88 2.29 34.90
C ILE A 61 -2.89 3.42 35.07
N GLN A 62 -3.86 3.26 35.97
CA GLN A 62 -4.74 4.35 36.37
C GLN A 62 -3.92 5.31 37.22
N MET A 63 -3.71 6.52 36.71
CA MET A 63 -3.03 7.58 37.46
C MET A 63 -4.01 8.70 37.75
N THR A 64 -4.08 9.11 39.01
CA THR A 64 -4.87 10.28 39.39
C THR A 64 -4.23 11.52 38.79
N GLY A 65 -4.94 12.16 37.87
CA GLY A 65 -4.54 13.42 37.28
C GLY A 65 -4.46 14.53 38.34
N ILE A 66 -3.74 15.59 37.99
CA ILE A 66 -3.46 16.74 38.86
C ILE A 66 -4.75 17.44 39.37
N TYR A 67 -5.88 17.20 38.70
CA TYR A 67 -7.21 17.73 39.02
C TYR A 67 -8.19 16.68 39.58
N GLY A 68 -7.69 15.52 40.05
CA GLY A 68 -8.53 14.46 40.64
C GLY A 68 -9.31 13.61 39.65
N GLN A 69 -9.00 13.70 38.36
CA GLN A 69 -9.57 12.86 37.29
C GLN A 69 -8.79 11.54 37.24
N GLU A 70 -9.43 10.39 37.15
CA GLU A 70 -8.71 9.15 36.82
C GLU A 70 -8.32 9.19 35.34
N VAL A 71 -7.01 9.10 35.07
CA VAL A 71 -6.49 9.00 33.70
C VAL A 71 -5.99 7.57 33.50
N THR A 72 -6.67 6.85 32.62
CA THR A 72 -6.26 5.51 32.20
C THR A 72 -5.38 5.61 30.97
N PHE A 73 -4.20 4.99 31.02
CA PHE A 73 -3.35 4.78 29.85
C PHE A 73 -3.69 3.43 29.20
N PRO A 74 -4.39 3.36 28.05
CA PRO A 74 -4.82 2.10 27.45
C PRO A 74 -3.66 1.38 26.74
N ILE A 75 -2.76 0.78 27.52
CA ILE A 75 -1.62 0.00 27.02
C ILE A 75 -2.11 -1.23 26.24
N GLY A 76 -3.24 -1.82 26.63
CA GLY A 76 -3.85 -2.93 25.92
C GLY A 76 -4.29 -2.58 24.49
N GLU A 77 -4.90 -1.41 24.30
CA GLU A 77 -5.30 -0.94 22.97
C GLU A 77 -4.09 -0.65 22.10
N LEU A 78 -3.03 -0.08 22.67
CA LEU A 78 -1.77 0.17 21.95
C LEU A 78 -1.14 -1.14 21.46
N ILE A 79 -1.07 -2.17 22.30
CA ILE A 79 -0.53 -3.48 21.92
C ILE A 79 -1.42 -4.14 20.86
N SER A 80 -2.75 -4.09 21.04
CA SER A 80 -3.71 -4.59 20.05
C SER A 80 -3.54 -3.90 18.69
N ALA A 81 -3.36 -2.57 18.67
CA ALA A 81 -3.11 -1.81 17.45
C ALA A 81 -1.80 -2.19 16.75
N ILE A 82 -0.72 -2.42 17.52
CA ILE A 82 0.57 -2.87 16.97
C ILE A 82 0.44 -4.27 16.35
N ILE A 83 -0.21 -5.19 17.05
CA ILE A 83 -0.42 -6.56 16.56
C ILE A 83 -1.31 -6.53 15.30
N SER A 84 -2.35 -5.68 15.29
CA SER A 84 -3.18 -5.46 14.11
C SER A 84 -2.39 -4.95 12.91
N PHE A 85 -1.53 -3.95 13.11
CA PHE A 85 -0.66 -3.43 12.07
C PHE A 85 0.25 -4.51 11.47
N ILE A 86 0.87 -5.34 12.33
CA ILE A 86 1.72 -6.44 11.89
C ILE A 86 0.90 -7.50 11.12
N ALA A 87 -0.30 -7.84 11.60
CA ALA A 87 -1.18 -8.79 10.91
C ALA A 87 -1.57 -8.29 9.51
N VAL A 88 -1.91 -7.01 9.38
CA VAL A 88 -2.22 -6.38 8.09
C VAL A 88 -1.01 -6.46 7.16
N ALA A 89 0.17 -6.07 7.64
CA ALA A 89 1.41 -6.10 6.87
C ALA A 89 1.74 -7.53 6.38
N LEU A 90 1.56 -8.54 7.23
CA LEU A 90 1.78 -9.94 6.87
C LEU A 90 0.80 -10.42 5.79
N ILE A 91 -0.50 -10.10 5.94
CA ILE A 91 -1.50 -10.47 4.95
C ILE A 91 -1.20 -9.83 3.60
N VAL A 92 -0.90 -8.52 3.58
CA VAL A 92 -0.55 -7.80 2.34
C VAL A 92 0.71 -8.40 1.70
N TYR A 93 1.74 -8.69 2.50
CA TYR A 93 2.98 -9.28 2.02
C TYR A 93 2.73 -10.66 1.40
N PHE A 94 2.04 -11.56 2.09
CA PHE A 94 1.80 -12.92 1.59
C PHE A 94 0.83 -12.97 0.40
N VAL A 95 -0.21 -12.12 0.37
CA VAL A 95 -1.24 -12.16 -0.67
C VAL A 95 -0.85 -11.40 -1.94
N PHE A 96 -0.06 -10.33 -1.82
CA PHE A 96 0.32 -9.51 -2.98
C PHE A 96 1.80 -9.59 -3.30
N VAL A 97 2.68 -9.40 -2.32
CA VAL A 97 4.12 -9.29 -2.57
C VAL A 97 4.72 -10.64 -2.98
N VAL A 98 4.45 -11.70 -2.23
CA VAL A 98 4.97 -13.05 -2.51
C VAL A 98 4.55 -13.55 -3.90
N PRO A 99 3.26 -13.56 -4.30
CA PRO A 99 2.88 -14.03 -5.63
C PRO A 99 3.36 -13.10 -6.74
N MET A 100 3.39 -11.79 -6.53
CA MET A 100 3.96 -10.85 -7.50
C MET A 100 5.46 -11.12 -7.71
N ASN A 101 6.21 -11.37 -6.64
CA ASN A 101 7.63 -11.70 -6.72
C ASN A 101 7.85 -13.05 -7.42
N LYS A 102 7.05 -14.06 -7.09
CA LYS A 102 7.04 -15.38 -7.75
C LYS A 102 6.67 -15.32 -9.23
N TYR A 103 5.75 -14.43 -9.59
CA TYR A 103 5.34 -14.22 -10.99
C TYR A 103 6.45 -13.53 -11.78
N LYS A 104 7.06 -12.48 -11.21
CA LYS A 104 8.22 -11.80 -11.79
C LYS A 104 9.41 -12.74 -11.98
N GLU A 105 9.71 -13.57 -10.99
CA GLU A 105 10.75 -14.61 -11.07
C GLU A 105 10.44 -15.62 -12.19
N HIS A 106 9.19 -16.07 -12.34
CA HIS A 106 8.81 -16.99 -13.42
C HIS A 106 8.82 -16.34 -14.81
N GLN A 107 8.49 -15.06 -14.93
CA GLN A 107 8.57 -14.31 -16.19
C GLN A 107 10.05 -14.13 -16.60
N ALA A 108 10.91 -13.74 -15.65
CA ALA A 108 12.35 -13.64 -15.86
C ALA A 108 13.01 -14.99 -16.20
N ALA A 109 12.52 -16.10 -15.62
CA ALA A 109 13.03 -17.44 -15.90
C ALA A 109 12.55 -18.03 -17.24
N LYS A 110 11.38 -17.60 -17.75
CA LYS A 110 10.84 -18.09 -19.04
C LYS A 110 11.33 -17.30 -20.24
N ASN A 111 11.68 -16.02 -20.06
CA ASN A 111 12.35 -15.20 -21.06
C ASN A 111 13.38 -14.29 -20.36
N PRO A 112 14.69 -14.59 -20.42
CA PRO A 112 15.71 -13.65 -19.93
C PRO A 112 15.77 -12.34 -20.73
N ALA A 113 15.01 -12.23 -21.83
CA ALA A 113 14.83 -11.01 -22.62
C ALA A 113 13.60 -10.18 -22.22
N VAL A 114 12.76 -10.63 -21.28
CA VAL A 114 11.54 -9.90 -20.84
C VAL A 114 11.79 -9.01 -19.62
N GLU A 115 13.06 -8.83 -19.21
CA GLU A 115 13.43 -7.58 -18.53
C GLU A 115 13.09 -6.33 -19.40
N GLU A 116 12.86 -6.51 -20.71
CA GLU A 116 12.49 -5.46 -21.68
C GLU A 116 10.98 -5.32 -21.97
N GLU A 117 10.06 -5.88 -21.17
CA GLU A 117 8.62 -5.50 -21.25
C GLU A 117 8.24 -4.31 -20.35
N THR A 118 9.20 -3.70 -19.66
CA THR A 118 9.18 -2.23 -19.70
C THR A 118 9.68 -1.89 -21.09
N LEU A 119 8.80 -1.41 -21.98
CA LEU A 119 9.22 -0.66 -23.18
C LEU A 119 10.53 0.07 -22.81
N PRO A 120 11.64 -0.12 -23.56
CA PRO A 120 12.94 0.41 -23.15
C PRO A 120 12.69 1.82 -22.69
N SER A 121 13.04 2.06 -21.43
CA SER A 121 12.70 3.30 -20.75
C SER A 121 13.13 4.44 -21.67
N GLU A 122 12.41 5.56 -21.68
CA GLU A 122 12.80 6.69 -22.54
C GLU A 122 14.30 7.00 -22.36
N GLN A 123 14.83 6.75 -21.16
CA GLN A 123 16.24 6.81 -20.82
C GLN A 123 17.12 5.81 -21.59
N GLU A 124 16.73 4.54 -21.73
CA GLU A 124 17.45 3.52 -22.51
C GLU A 124 17.43 3.82 -24.01
N LEU A 125 16.27 4.23 -24.55
CA LEU A 125 16.17 4.67 -25.94
C LEU A 125 17.06 5.89 -26.23
N LEU A 126 17.11 6.86 -25.29
CA LEU A 126 17.98 8.02 -25.42
C LEU A 126 19.48 7.65 -25.31
N ILE A 127 19.83 6.62 -24.53
CA ILE A 127 21.19 6.07 -24.46
C ILE A 127 21.57 5.43 -25.78
N GLU A 128 20.71 4.60 -26.36
CA GLU A 128 20.94 3.99 -27.67
C GLU A 128 21.07 5.06 -28.76
N ILE A 129 20.17 6.05 -28.80
CA ILE A 129 20.25 7.16 -29.76
C ILE A 129 21.55 7.95 -29.60
N ARG A 130 21.98 8.23 -28.37
CA ARG A 130 23.26 8.91 -28.09
C ARG A 130 24.43 8.09 -28.61
N ASP A 131 24.42 6.78 -28.39
CA ASP A 131 25.54 5.90 -28.74
C ASP A 131 25.61 5.69 -30.26
N LEU A 132 24.46 5.60 -30.94
CA LEU A 132 24.36 5.62 -32.40
C LEU A 132 24.87 6.95 -32.99
N LEU A 133 24.45 8.09 -32.44
CA LEU A 133 24.93 9.42 -32.86
C LEU A 133 26.44 9.59 -32.67
N ARG A 134 27.00 9.07 -31.56
CA ARG A 134 28.44 9.12 -31.30
C ARG A 134 29.23 8.27 -32.28
N LYS A 135 28.68 7.11 -32.66
CA LYS A 135 29.28 6.20 -33.65
C LYS A 135 29.29 6.82 -35.05
N ASP A 136 28.21 7.50 -35.44
CA ASP A 136 28.11 8.21 -36.73
C ASP A 136 29.00 9.46 -36.77
N ALA A 137 29.06 10.22 -35.68
CA ALA A 137 29.95 11.37 -35.55
C ALA A 137 31.44 11.00 -35.61
N GLY A 138 31.82 9.82 -35.11
CA GLY A 138 33.18 9.30 -35.18
C GLY A 138 33.57 8.70 -36.55
N THR A 139 32.59 8.40 -37.40
CA THR A 139 32.79 7.83 -38.74
C THR A 139 32.88 8.91 -39.83
N SER A 140 32.52 10.15 -39.49
CA SER A 140 32.49 11.31 -40.39
C SER A 140 33.77 12.17 -40.34
N ALA A 141 34.85 11.66 -39.76
CA ALA A 141 36.16 12.31 -39.62
C ALA A 141 37.27 11.53 -40.34
#